data_AF-B3EE82-F1
#
_entry.id   AF-B3EE82-F1
#
_cell.length_a   1.000
_cell.length_b   1.000
_cell.length_c   1.000
_cell.angle_alpha   90.00
_cell.angle_beta   90.00
_cell.angle_gamma   90.00
#
_symmetry.space_group_name_H-M   'P 1'
#
loop_
_entity.id
_entity.type
_entity.pdbx_description
1 polymer ?
#
loop_
_entity_poly.entity_id
_entity_poly.type
_entity_poly.pdbx_seq_one_letter_code
_entity_poly.pdbx_strand_id
1 'polypeptide(L)'
;MSQTKGVKLDENTQQRLAALGRIRDRSPHWLMCRAIETYLDREEKYEQEKREDMERWEQFQLTGFAVPHEKAAEWLENLAQGKVTACPG
;
A
#
# COMPACT_ATOMS: atom_id res chain seq x y z
N MET A 1 0.52 25.33 4.77
CA MET A 1 0.44 25.72 6.20
C MET A 1 0.27 24.46 7.03
N SER A 2 1.19 24.14 7.94
CA SER A 2 1.02 23.01 8.86
C SER A 2 0.09 23.42 10.00
N GLN A 3 -0.91 22.59 10.33
CA GLN A 3 -1.87 22.83 11.41
C GLN A 3 -1.64 21.82 12.53
N THR A 4 -1.44 22.29 13.75
CA THR A 4 -1.24 21.41 14.91
C THR A 4 -2.55 20.74 15.29
N LYS A 5 -2.59 19.41 15.26
CA LYS A 5 -3.68 18.59 15.79
C LYS A 5 -3.20 17.84 17.03
N GLY A 6 -3.96 17.93 18.13
CA GLY A 6 -3.71 17.15 19.34
C GLY A 6 -4.24 15.73 19.21
N VAL A 7 -3.43 14.74 19.60
CA VAL A 7 -3.82 13.32 19.66
C VAL A 7 -3.78 12.89 21.11
N LYS A 8 -4.87 12.27 21.59
CA LYS A 8 -4.90 11.69 22.95
C LYS A 8 -4.16 10.36 22.93
N LEU A 9 -3.14 10.24 23.76
CA LEU A 9 -2.35 9.02 23.95
C LEU A 9 -2.37 8.67 25.44
N ASP A 10 -2.55 7.40 25.75
CA ASP A 10 -2.39 6.88 27.10
C ASP A 10 -0.91 6.90 27.53
N GLU A 11 -0.68 6.83 28.83
CA GLU A 11 0.67 6.93 29.41
C GLU A 11 1.62 5.83 28.90
N ASN A 12 1.12 4.61 28.68
CA ASN A 12 1.94 3.51 28.18
C ASN A 12 2.42 3.81 26.75
N THR A 13 1.53 4.26 25.87
CA THR A 13 1.90 4.65 24.50
C THR A 13 2.90 5.81 24.48
N GLN A 14 2.72 6.81 25.34
CA GLN A 14 3.67 7.93 25.44
C GLN A 14 5.06 7.47 25.88
N GLN A 15 5.15 6.59 26.88
CA GLN A 15 6.42 6.01 27.34
C GLN A 15 7.11 5.20 26.24
N ARG A 16 6.35 4.40 25.49
CA ARG A 16 6.87 3.61 24.35
C ARG A 16 7.41 4.52 23.25
N LEU A 17 6.72 5.61 22.91
CA LEU A 17 7.19 6.59 21.92
C LEU A 17 8.47 7.29 22.40
N ALA A 18 8.55 7.67 23.67
CA ALA A 18 9.76 8.29 24.22
C ALA A 18 10.96 7.33 24.21
N ALA A 19 10.76 6.07 24.62
CA ALA A 19 11.79 5.05 24.59
C ALA A 19 12.27 4.77 23.16
N LEU A 20 11.34 4.58 22.22
CA LEU A 20 11.67 4.34 20.81
C LEU A 20 12.35 5.55 20.17
N GLY A 21 11.92 6.76 20.51
CA GLY A 21 12.53 7.99 20.04
C GLY A 21 14.00 8.11 20.44
N ARG A 22 14.33 7.76 21.69
CA ARG A 22 15.71 7.71 22.17
C ARG A 22 16.55 6.69 21.41
N ILE A 23 16.02 5.49 21.19
CA ILE A 23 16.74 4.42 20.46
C ILE A 23 17.03 4.81 19.01
N ARG A 24 16.08 5.51 18.36
CA ARG A 24 16.18 5.87 16.94
C ARG A 24 16.75 7.26 16.68
N ASP A 25 17.14 8.00 17.72
CA ASP A 25 17.55 9.40 17.66
C ASP A 25 16.54 10.30 16.91
N ARG A 26 15.27 10.20 17.33
CA ARG A 26 14.14 10.94 16.77
C ARG A 26 13.21 11.44 17.87
N SER A 27 12.59 12.60 17.64
CA SER A 27 11.59 13.12 18.58
C SER A 27 10.32 12.27 18.57
N PRO A 28 9.60 12.16 19.71
CA PRO A 28 8.31 11.48 19.75
C PRO A 28 7.31 12.05 18.74
N HIS A 29 7.32 13.38 18.53
CA HIS A 29 6.49 14.03 17.54
C HIS A 29 6.79 13.54 16.11
N TRP A 30 8.08 13.44 15.75
CA TRP A 30 8.47 12.90 14.44
C TRP A 30 7.97 11.46 14.25
N LEU A 31 8.07 10.61 15.28
CA LEU A 31 7.55 9.25 15.23
C LEU A 31 6.03 9.20 15.06
N MET A 32 5.29 10.10 15.71
CA MET A 32 3.83 10.20 15.54
C MET A 32 3.45 10.61 14.12
N CYS A 33 4.06 11.65 13.57
CA CYS A 33 3.82 12.07 12.19
C CYS A 33 4.15 10.94 11.22
N ARG A 34 5.29 10.28 11.42
CA ARG A 34 5.70 9.18 10.55
C ARG A 34 4.76 7.98 10.63
N ALA A 35 4.21 7.69 11.81
CA ALA A 35 3.23 6.63 11.98
C ALA A 35 1.92 6.93 11.23
N ILE A 36 1.47 8.19 11.25
CA ILE A 36 0.28 8.63 10.50
C ILE A 36 0.52 8.50 8.99
N GLU A 37 1.64 9.00 8.48
CA GLU A 37 2.01 8.85 7.07
C GLU A 37 2.03 7.38 6.65
N THR A 38 2.71 6.53 7.43
CA THR A 38 2.82 5.10 7.12
C THR A 38 1.46 4.40 7.12
N TYR A 39 0.55 4.82 8.00
CA TYR A 39 -0.82 4.32 8.02
C TYR A 39 -1.59 4.77 6.78
N LEU A 40 -1.53 6.06 6.43
CA LEU A 40 -2.19 6.59 5.23
C LEU A 40 -1.68 5.92 3.96
N ASP A 41 -0.36 5.82 3.77
CA ASP A 41 0.25 5.17 2.60
C ASP A 41 -0.28 3.73 2.42
N ARG A 42 -0.45 3.00 3.53
CA ARG A 42 -0.97 1.63 3.52
C ARG A 42 -2.45 1.60 3.14
N GLU A 43 -3.27 2.44 3.76
CA GLU A 43 -4.71 2.48 3.50
C GLU A 43 -5.03 2.98 2.09
N GLU A 44 -4.31 3.99 1.61
CA GLU A 44 -4.46 4.53 0.26
C GLU A 44 -4.07 3.50 -0.80
N LYS A 45 -2.98 2.75 -0.57
CA LYS A 45 -2.61 1.64 -1.45
C LYS A 45 -3.67 0.55 -1.47
N TYR A 46 -4.22 0.19 -0.31
CA TYR A 46 -5.28 -0.82 -0.23
C TYR A 46 -6.55 -0.38 -0.96
N GLU A 47 -7.00 0.86 -0.77
CA GLU A 47 -8.18 1.37 -1.47
C GLU A 47 -7.93 1.54 -2.98
N GLN A 48 -6.71 1.86 -3.40
CA GLN A 48 -6.34 1.85 -4.82
C GLN A 48 -6.46 0.45 -5.42
N GLU A 49 -5.82 -0.55 -4.81
CA GLU A 49 -5.86 -1.95 -5.26
C GLU A 49 -7.30 -2.45 -5.33
N LYS A 50 -8.11 -2.17 -4.30
CA LYS A 50 -9.52 -2.53 -4.26
C LYS A 50 -10.34 -1.85 -5.37
N ARG A 51 -10.08 -0.58 -5.66
CA ARG A 51 -10.76 0.11 -6.77
C ARG A 51 -10.40 -0.52 -8.11
N GLU A 52 -9.12 -0.78 -8.36
CA GLU A 52 -8.64 -1.42 -9.58
C GLU A 52 -9.22 -2.84 -9.74
N ASP A 53 -9.32 -3.61 -8.65
CA ASP A 53 -9.95 -4.93 -8.64
C ASP A 53 -11.45 -4.86 -8.98
N MET A 54 -12.16 -3.90 -8.39
CA MET A 54 -13.59 -3.70 -8.67
C MET A 54 -13.85 -3.25 -10.10
N GLU A 55 -13.03 -2.34 -10.64
CA GLU A 55 -13.12 -1.90 -12.04
C GLU A 55 -12.88 -3.06 -13.01
N ARG A 56 -11.85 -3.89 -12.76
CA ARG A 56 -11.60 -5.10 -13.56
C ARG A 56 -12.76 -6.08 -13.47
N TRP A 57 -13.34 -6.25 -12.28
CA TRP A 57 -14.49 -7.12 -12.09
C TRP A 57 -15.73 -6.62 -12.85
N GLU A 58 -16.04 -5.33 -12.78
CA GLU A 58 -17.16 -4.73 -13.52
C GLU A 58 -16.97 -4.86 -15.04
N GLN A 59 -15.75 -4.63 -15.54
CA GLN A 59 -15.44 -4.83 -16.96
C GLN A 59 -15.65 -6.27 -17.39
N PHE A 60 -15.23 -7.25 -16.58
CA PHE A 60 -15.48 -8.66 -16.84
C PHE A 60 -16.98 -8.99 -16.84
N GLN A 61 -17.75 -8.47 -15.87
CA GLN A 61 -19.20 -8.68 -15.81
C GLN A 61 -19.91 -8.14 -17.05
N LEU A 62 -19.48 -6.99 -17.58
CA LEU A 62 -20.10 -6.35 -18.74
C LEU A 62 -19.67 -6.97 -20.08
N THR A 63 -18.40 -7.37 -20.21
CA THR A 63 -17.82 -7.76 -21.50
C THR A 63 -17.56 -9.26 -21.62
N GLY A 64 -17.52 -9.99 -20.50
CA GLY A 64 -17.02 -11.36 -20.42
C GLY A 64 -15.53 -11.50 -20.77
N PHE A 65 -14.82 -10.38 -21.00
CA PHE A 65 -13.42 -10.40 -21.41
C PHE A 65 -12.52 -10.71 -20.23
N ALA A 66 -11.85 -11.84 -20.29
CA ALA A 66 -10.76 -12.22 -19.40
C ALA A 66 -9.56 -12.64 -20.24
N VAL A 67 -8.37 -12.49 -19.67
CA VAL A 67 -7.13 -12.95 -20.29
C VAL A 67 -7.17 -14.48 -20.35
N PRO A 68 -7.07 -15.12 -21.53
CA PRO A 68 -6.99 -16.56 -21.62
C PRO A 68 -5.77 -17.12 -20.89
N HIS A 69 -5.94 -18.27 -20.22
CA HIS A 69 -4.87 -18.91 -19.45
C HIS A 69 -3.58 -19.11 -20.26
N GLU A 70 -3.70 -19.55 -21.51
CA GLU A 70 -2.56 -19.80 -22.41
C GLU A 70 -1.71 -18.55 -22.63
N LYS A 71 -2.34 -17.37 -22.84
CA LYS A 71 -1.63 -16.10 -23.01
C LYS A 71 -0.91 -15.66 -21.74
N ALA A 72 -1.54 -15.86 -20.58
CA ALA A 72 -0.93 -15.56 -19.30
C ALA A 72 0.27 -16.50 -19.01
N ALA A 73 0.14 -17.78 -19.32
CA ALA A 73 1.21 -18.77 -19.15
C ALA A 73 2.42 -18.46 -20.04
N GLU A 74 2.20 -18.18 -21.33
CA GLU A 74 3.25 -17.80 -22.27
C GLU A 74 3.99 -16.52 -21.81
N TRP A 75 3.27 -15.54 -21.30
CA TRP A 75 3.86 -14.32 -20.74
C TRP A 75 4.74 -14.61 -19.50
N LEU A 76 4.26 -15.43 -18.57
CA LEU A 76 5.01 -15.84 -17.39
C LEU A 76 6.28 -16.63 -17.74
N GLU A 77 6.21 -17.51 -18.73
CA GLU A 77 7.38 -18.26 -19.22
C GLU A 77 8.43 -17.34 -19.83
N ASN A 78 8.01 -16.36 -20.63
CA ASN A 78 8.93 -15.36 -21.20
C ASN A 78 9.60 -14.52 -20.10
N LEU A 79 8.85 -14.11 -19.07
CA LEU A 79 9.40 -13.41 -17.92
C LEU A 79 10.43 -14.26 -17.16
N ALA A 80 10.15 -15.55 -16.94
CA ALA A 80 11.07 -16.48 -16.28
C ALA A 80 12.38 -16.67 -17.07
N GLN A 81 12.33 -16.51 -18.40
CA GLN A 81 13.49 -16.52 -19.28
C GLN A 81 14.22 -15.16 -19.37
N GLY A 82 13.77 -14.15 -18.62
CA GLY A 82 14.35 -12.81 -18.61
C GLY A 82 13.89 -11.91 -19.76
N LYS A 83 12.88 -12.31 -20.53
CA LYS A 83 12.28 -11.47 -21.59
C LYS A 83 11.14 -10.66 -20.99
N VAL A 84 11.34 -9.35 -20.83
CA VAL A 84 10.30 -8.45 -20.32
C VAL A 84 9.35 -8.06 -21.46
N THR A 85 8.24 -8.79 -21.57
CA THR A 85 7.13 -8.50 -22.48
C THR A 85 5.97 -7.84 -21.74
N ALA A 86 5.11 -7.07 -22.42
CA ALA A 86 3.95 -6.45 -21.79
C ALA A 86 2.96 -7.49 -21.24
N CYS A 87 2.33 -7.20 -20.10
CA CYS A 87 1.32 -8.06 -19.50
C CYS A 87 0.12 -8.19 -20.47
N PRO A 88 -0.34 -9.41 -20.78
CA PRO A 88 -1.56 -9.61 -21.55
C PRO A 88 -2.72 -9.27 -20.61
N GLY A 89 -3.22 -8.04 -20.65
CA GLY A 89 -4.30 -7.56 -19.78
C GLY A 89 -4.20 -6.09 -19.49
#